data_AF-A0A7V8YIN6-F1
#
_entry.id   AF-A0A7V8YIN6-F1
#
_cell.length_a   1.000
_cell.length_b   1.000
_cell.length_c   1.000
_cell.angle_alpha   90.00
_cell.angle_beta   90.00
_cell.angle_gamma   90.00
#
_symmetry.space_group_name_H-M   'P 1'
#
loop_
_entity.id
_entity.type
_entity.pdbx_description
1 polymer ?
#
loop_
_entity_poly.entity_id
_entity_poly.type
_entity_poly.pdbx_seq_one_letter_code
_entity_poly.pdbx_strand_id
1 'polypeptide(L)'
;LPEAALRDVAAMLRSFDYAAYHQLGGWDESTYRAGAGRESQLVWRADEWAARNRSAFCDGYAHIAGHDPREQAVLLRAFELDKAVYETAYETRNRPSWLPVPLRSLRRMLAR
;
A
#
# COMPACT_ATOMS: atom_id res chain seq x y z
N LEU A 1 9.14 24.67 0.93
CA LEU A 1 10.27 24.11 1.72
C LEU A 1 10.61 22.75 1.14
N PRO A 2 11.88 22.30 1.17
CA PRO A 2 12.22 20.95 0.73
C PRO A 2 11.47 19.89 1.58
N GLU A 3 10.96 18.85 0.93
CA GLU A 3 10.29 17.74 1.60
C GLU A 3 11.26 16.58 1.87
N ALA A 4 10.95 15.75 2.86
CA ALA A 4 11.77 14.59 3.20
C ALA A 4 11.65 13.51 2.12
N ALA A 5 12.78 12.96 1.64
CA ALA A 5 12.81 11.90 0.64
C ALA A 5 12.00 10.64 1.03
N LEU A 6 11.86 10.39 2.34
CA LEU A 6 11.02 9.31 2.86
C LEU A 6 9.54 9.47 2.51
N ARG A 7 9.05 10.69 2.27
CA ARG A 7 7.68 10.92 1.81
C ARG A 7 7.47 10.39 0.38
N ASP A 8 8.47 10.56 -0.48
CA ASP A 8 8.45 10.02 -1.84
C ASP A 8 8.56 8.49 -1.84
N VAL A 9 9.42 7.94 -0.97
CA VAL A 9 9.49 6.49 -0.74
C VAL A 9 8.12 5.98 -0.28
N ALA A 10 7.51 6.58 0.73
CA ALA A 10 6.18 6.21 1.20
C ALA A 10 5.15 6.26 0.07
N ALA A 11 5.18 7.30 -0.76
CA ALA A 11 4.29 7.42 -1.92
C ALA A 11 4.46 6.27 -2.92
N MET A 12 5.70 5.86 -3.22
CA MET A 12 5.91 4.69 -4.07
C MET A 12 5.48 3.38 -3.42
N LEU A 13 5.73 3.22 -2.13
CA LEU A 13 5.28 2.03 -1.40
C LEU A 13 3.75 1.89 -1.42
N ARG A 14 3.02 3.01 -1.29
CA ARG A 14 1.56 3.06 -1.48
C ARG A 14 1.13 2.73 -2.92
N SER A 15 1.89 3.21 -3.92
CA SER A 15 1.62 2.92 -5.34
C SER A 15 1.66 1.42 -5.65
N PHE A 16 2.57 0.66 -5.04
CA PHE A 16 2.56 -0.81 -5.17
C PHE A 16 1.29 -1.45 -4.59
N ASP A 17 0.78 -0.96 -3.46
CA ASP A 17 -0.51 -1.44 -2.95
C ASP A 17 -1.64 -1.13 -3.96
N TYR A 18 -1.66 0.04 -4.59
CA TYR A 18 -2.65 0.34 -5.63
C TYR A 18 -2.50 -0.52 -6.90
N ALA A 19 -1.27 -0.72 -7.38
CA ALA A 19 -0.98 -1.49 -8.58
C ALA A 19 -1.32 -2.98 -8.41
N ALA A 20 -1.04 -3.55 -7.25
CA ALA A 20 -1.40 -4.93 -6.92
C ALA A 20 -2.92 -5.14 -6.96
N TYR A 21 -3.67 -4.13 -6.48
CA TYR A 21 -5.13 -4.19 -6.40
C TYR A 21 -5.82 -3.85 -7.71
N HIS A 22 -5.18 -3.05 -8.58
CA HIS A 22 -5.70 -2.79 -9.92
C HIS A 22 -5.85 -4.07 -10.76
N GLN A 23 -4.95 -5.05 -10.59
CA GLN A 23 -5.04 -6.33 -11.29
C GLN A 23 -6.21 -7.21 -10.83
N LEU A 24 -6.89 -6.88 -9.73
CA LEU A 24 -8.07 -7.60 -9.26
C LEU A 24 -9.35 -7.22 -10.03
N GLY A 25 -9.30 -6.32 -11.00
CA GLY A 25 -10.40 -6.07 -11.94
C GLY A 25 -11.53 -5.18 -11.42
N GLY A 26 -11.32 -4.51 -10.29
CA GLY A 26 -12.35 -3.74 -9.59
C GLY A 26 -13.04 -4.58 -8.53
N TRP A 27 -13.21 -4.01 -7.34
CA TRP A 27 -13.90 -4.66 -6.23
C TRP A 27 -15.42 -4.49 -6.39
N ASP A 28 -16.15 -5.60 -6.48
CA ASP A 28 -17.56 -5.67 -6.10
C ASP A 28 -17.64 -6.07 -4.61
N GLU A 29 -18.63 -5.56 -3.88
CA GLU A 29 -18.85 -5.86 -2.46
C GLU A 29 -19.08 -7.36 -2.21
N SER A 30 -19.53 -8.08 -3.25
CA SER A 30 -19.67 -9.55 -3.26
C SER A 30 -18.32 -10.28 -3.03
N THR A 31 -17.21 -9.70 -3.49
CA THR A 31 -15.84 -10.24 -3.35
C THR A 31 -15.36 -10.26 -1.89
N TYR A 32 -15.88 -9.39 -1.02
CA TYR A 32 -15.54 -9.38 0.42
C TYR A 32 -16.27 -10.48 1.20
N ARG A 33 -17.46 -10.88 0.72
CA ARG A 33 -18.36 -11.82 1.42
C ARG A 33 -18.16 -13.28 0.99
N ALA A 34 -17.56 -13.54 -0.17
CA ALA A 34 -17.24 -14.88 -0.63
C ALA A 34 -16.00 -15.46 0.11
N GLY A 35 -16.22 -15.88 1.35
CA GLY A 35 -15.27 -16.72 2.09
C GLY A 35 -15.04 -18.04 1.34
N ALA A 36 -13.77 -18.31 0.99
CA ALA A 36 -13.24 -19.46 0.27
C ALA A 36 -13.56 -19.53 -1.24
N GLY A 37 -12.58 -19.17 -2.07
CA GLY A 37 -12.66 -19.25 -3.53
C GLY A 37 -11.46 -18.61 -4.26
N ARG A 38 -11.48 -18.61 -5.60
CA ARG A 38 -10.42 -18.06 -6.48
C ARG A 38 -10.06 -16.60 -6.14
N GLU A 39 -11.02 -15.80 -5.71
CA GLU A 39 -10.83 -14.39 -5.32
C GLU A 39 -9.95 -14.24 -4.08
N SER A 40 -10.09 -15.13 -3.08
CA SER A 40 -9.22 -15.14 -1.89
C SER A 40 -7.76 -15.44 -2.24
N GLN A 41 -7.51 -16.29 -3.24
CA GLN A 41 -6.17 -16.57 -3.75
C GLN A 41 -5.58 -15.36 -4.47
N LEU A 42 -6.36 -14.67 -5.31
CA LEU A 42 -5.91 -13.48 -6.02
C LEU A 42 -5.55 -12.35 -5.06
N VAL A 43 -6.38 -12.13 -4.03
CA VAL A 43 -6.10 -11.17 -2.96
C VAL A 43 -4.81 -11.52 -2.22
N TRP A 44 -4.59 -12.80 -1.89
CA TRP A 44 -3.36 -13.25 -1.26
C TRP A 44 -2.13 -13.02 -2.16
N ARG A 45 -2.23 -13.32 -3.45
CA ARG A 45 -1.17 -13.06 -4.44
C ARG A 45 -0.89 -11.57 -4.63
N ALA A 46 -1.92 -10.73 -4.59
CA ALA A 46 -1.76 -9.27 -4.65
C ALA A 46 -0.97 -8.76 -3.44
N ASP A 47 -1.28 -9.24 -2.24
CA ASP A 47 -0.52 -8.90 -1.02
C ASP A 47 0.92 -9.40 -1.08
N GLU A 48 1.14 -10.64 -1.53
CA GLU A 48 2.48 -11.22 -1.73
C GLU A 48 3.30 -10.38 -2.72
N TRP A 49 2.70 -10.03 -3.86
CA TRP A 49 3.33 -9.20 -4.89
C TRP A 49 3.66 -7.81 -4.34
N ALA A 50 2.74 -7.16 -3.65
CA ALA A 50 2.95 -5.83 -3.08
C ALA A 50 4.10 -5.86 -2.06
N ALA A 51 4.10 -6.83 -1.14
CA ALA A 51 5.17 -6.98 -0.15
C ALA A 51 6.53 -7.22 -0.80
N ARG A 52 6.60 -8.11 -1.80
CA ARG A 52 7.84 -8.43 -2.51
C ARG A 52 8.41 -7.20 -3.25
N ASN A 53 7.56 -6.48 -3.99
CA ASN A 53 8.01 -5.31 -4.75
C ASN A 53 8.38 -4.14 -3.85
N ARG A 54 7.65 -3.92 -2.75
CA ARG A 54 8.01 -2.95 -1.72
C ARG A 54 9.39 -3.23 -1.13
N SER A 55 9.68 -4.50 -0.80
CA SER A 55 11.01 -4.89 -0.31
C SER A 55 12.09 -4.63 -1.36
N ALA A 56 11.90 -5.14 -2.59
CA ALA A 56 12.87 -4.98 -3.68
C ALA A 56 13.14 -3.52 -4.02
N PHE A 57 12.11 -2.66 -3.96
CA PHE A 57 12.26 -1.22 -4.15
C PHE A 57 13.13 -0.60 -3.04
N CYS A 58 12.88 -0.94 -1.77
CA CYS A 58 13.73 -0.47 -0.67
C CYS A 58 15.16 -0.99 -0.76
N ASP A 59 15.36 -2.25 -1.18
CA ASP A 59 16.68 -2.85 -1.39
C ASP A 59 17.45 -2.07 -2.48
N GLY A 60 16.80 -1.77 -3.61
CA GLY A 60 17.37 -0.96 -4.69
C GLY A 60 17.63 0.49 -4.27
N TYR A 61 16.73 1.09 -3.50
CA TYR A 61 16.91 2.43 -2.94
C TYR A 61 18.14 2.46 -2.03
N ALA A 62 18.27 1.47 -1.13
CA ALA A 62 19.39 1.36 -0.20
C ALA A 62 20.72 1.19 -0.91
N HIS A 63 20.75 0.38 -1.98
CA HIS A 63 21.94 0.16 -2.78
C HIS A 63 22.50 1.45 -3.39
N ILE A 64 21.65 2.37 -3.84
CA ILE A 64 22.06 3.62 -4.48
C ILE A 64 22.26 4.76 -3.45
N ALA A 65 21.35 4.89 -2.48
CA ALA A 65 21.37 5.97 -1.50
C ALA A 65 22.39 5.75 -0.37
N GLY A 66 22.87 4.51 -0.19
CA GLY A 66 23.81 4.16 0.87
C GLY A 66 23.19 4.03 2.27
N HIS A 67 21.86 4.15 2.38
CA HIS A 67 21.11 3.89 3.61
C HIS A 67 19.77 3.22 3.29
N ASP A 68 19.29 2.34 4.16
CA ASP A 68 17.99 1.70 3.96
C ASP A 68 16.85 2.60 4.50
N PRO A 69 15.87 3.02 3.66
CA PRO A 69 14.75 3.82 4.14
C PRO A 69 13.93 3.10 5.24
N ARG A 70 14.01 1.77 5.32
CA ARG A 70 13.34 0.96 6.35
C ARG A 70 13.99 1.09 7.73
N GLU A 71 15.24 1.56 7.84
CA GLU A 71 15.89 1.85 9.14
C GLU A 71 15.19 2.99 9.88
N GLN A 72 14.57 3.92 9.15
CA GLN A 72 13.72 4.99 9.70
C GLN A 72 12.25 4.56 9.79
N ALA A 73 12.00 3.34 10.29
CA ALA A 73 10.71 2.65 10.22
C ALA A 73 9.53 3.46 10.79
N VAL A 74 9.73 4.22 11.86
CA VAL A 74 8.67 5.04 12.48
C VAL A 74 8.27 6.19 11.55
N LEU A 75 9.26 6.93 11.02
CA LEU A 75 9.01 8.09 10.17
C LEU A 75 8.45 7.66 8.80
N LEU A 76 8.99 6.59 8.21
CA LEU A 76 8.46 6.01 6.98
C LEU A 76 6.99 5.61 7.14
N ARG A 77 6.66 4.92 8.25
CA ARG A 77 5.27 4.54 8.55
C ARG A 77 4.38 5.75 8.78
N ALA A 78 4.87 6.81 9.41
CA ALA A 78 4.10 8.03 9.60
C ALA A 78 3.71 8.66 8.24
N PHE A 79 4.64 8.72 7.28
CA PHE A 79 4.33 9.20 5.92
C PHE A 79 3.38 8.26 5.15
N GLU A 80 3.53 6.95 5.30
CA GLU A 80 2.57 6.00 4.69
C GLU A 80 1.17 6.13 5.29
N LEU A 81 1.06 6.34 6.60
CA LEU A 81 -0.21 6.57 7.30
C LEU A 81 -0.86 7.89 6.86
N ASP A 82 -0.10 8.99 6.84
CA ASP A 82 -0.58 10.30 6.35
C ASP A 82 -1.19 10.18 4.95
N LYS A 83 -0.44 9.53 4.04
CA LYS A 83 -0.90 9.32 2.68
C LYS A 83 -2.12 8.39 2.61
N ALA A 84 -2.16 7.31 3.40
CA ALA A 84 -3.31 6.40 3.42
C ALA A 84 -4.59 7.05 3.99
N VAL A 85 -4.46 7.97 4.96
CA VAL A 85 -5.60 8.77 5.47
C VAL A 85 -6.10 9.71 4.38
N TYR A 86 -5.20 10.42 3.70
CA TYR A 86 -5.55 11.26 2.55
C TYR A 86 -6.28 10.44 1.46
N GLU A 87 -5.72 9.29 1.09
CA GLU A 87 -6.30 8.37 0.11
C GLU A 87 -7.70 7.90 0.52
N THR A 88 -7.91 7.55 1.79
CA THR A 88 -9.23 7.15 2.31
C THR A 88 -10.26 8.26 2.08
N ALA A 89 -9.91 9.50 2.43
CA ALA A 89 -10.78 10.65 2.24
C ALA A 89 -11.01 11.00 0.76
N TYR A 90 -10.01 10.76 -0.09
CA TYR A 90 -10.09 10.96 -1.53
C TYR A 90 -10.98 9.91 -2.21
N GLU A 91 -10.72 8.62 -1.98
CA GLU A 91 -11.45 7.53 -2.65
C GLU A 91 -12.92 7.48 -2.21
N THR A 92 -13.22 7.79 -0.94
CA THR A 92 -14.60 7.92 -0.46
C THR A 92 -15.42 8.92 -1.30
N ARG A 93 -14.79 9.99 -1.79
CA ARG A 93 -15.47 11.04 -2.56
C ARG A 93 -15.45 10.82 -4.07
N ASN A 94 -14.38 10.23 -4.60
CA ASN A 94 -14.12 10.22 -6.04
C ASN A 94 -14.26 8.82 -6.66
N ARG A 95 -13.87 7.76 -5.95
CA ARG A 95 -13.87 6.37 -6.46
C ARG A 95 -14.18 5.39 -5.32
N PRO A 96 -15.42 5.33 -4.82
CA PRO A 96 -15.75 4.53 -3.62
C PRO A 96 -15.36 3.04 -3.72
N SER A 97 -15.36 2.46 -4.92
CA SER A 97 -14.91 1.08 -5.16
C SER A 97 -13.42 0.84 -4.86
N TRP A 98 -12.60 1.89 -4.78
CA TRP A 98 -11.17 1.81 -4.45
C TRP A 98 -10.88 1.97 -2.96
N LEU A 99 -11.88 2.36 -2.15
CA LEU A 99 -11.75 2.54 -0.71
C LEU A 99 -11.15 1.33 0.05
N PRO A 100 -11.37 0.06 -0.35
CA PRO A 100 -10.74 -1.07 0.32
C PRO A 100 -9.20 -1.03 0.33
N VAL A 101 -8.56 -0.42 -0.67
CA VAL A 101 -7.09 -0.37 -0.81
C VAL A 101 -6.44 0.42 0.34
N PRO A 102 -6.79 1.71 0.58
CA PRO A 102 -6.24 2.44 1.70
C PRO A 102 -6.69 1.87 3.06
N LEU A 103 -7.94 1.40 3.21
CA LEU A 103 -8.43 0.83 4.47
C LEU A 103 -7.68 -0.44 4.89
N ARG A 104 -7.38 -1.36 3.96
CA ARG A 104 -6.58 -2.55 4.26
C ARG A 104 -5.17 -2.17 4.72
N SER A 105 -4.59 -1.18 4.06
CA SER A 105 -3.24 -0.70 4.35
C SER A 105 -3.18 -0.08 5.75
N LEU A 106 -4.18 0.72 6.13
CA LEU A 106 -4.34 1.24 7.49
C LEU A 106 -4.47 0.11 8.52
N ARG A 107 -5.35 -0.88 8.28
CA ARG A 107 -5.50 -2.04 9.17
C ARG A 107 -4.19 -2.78 9.39
N ARG A 108 -3.42 -3.01 8.33
CA ARG A 108 -2.10 -3.68 8.39
C ARG A 108 -1.08 -2.87 9.20
N MET A 109 -1.07 -1.55 9.03
CA MET A 109 -0.10 -0.67 9.71
C MET A 109 -0.41 -0.45 11.19
N LEU A 110 -1.70 -0.44 11.57
CA LEU A 110 -2.18 -0.23 12.94
C LEU A 110 -2.23 -1.52 13.79
N ALA A 111 -2.25 -2.70 13.15
CA ALA A 111 -2.18 -3.98 13.85
C ALA A 111 -0.75 -4.39 14.28
N ARG A 112 0.23 -3.53 14.05
CA ARG A 112 1.65 -3.71 14.39
C ARG A 112 2.04 -2.74 15.49
#